data_AF-A0A642HP38-F1
#
_entry.id   AF-A0A642HP38-F1
#
_cell.length_a   1.000
_cell.length_b   1.000
_cell.length_c   1.000
_cell.angle_alpha   90.00
_cell.angle_beta   90.00
_cell.angle_gamma   90.00
#
_symmetry.space_group_name_H-M   'P 1'
#
loop_
_entity.id
_entity.type
_entity.pdbx_description
1 polymer ?
#
loop_
_entity_poly.entity_id
_entity_poly.type
_entity_poly.pdbx_seq_one_letter_code
_entity_poly.pdbx_strand_id
1 'polypeptide(L)'
;MLHNPAFKGVEFDTFLHEAGANRFNMTPRKWIEATDAIGIISQAGRNGGTYAHKDIAFEFGSWLSPVFKLYLITEYQRLKEAENNPMLGEWNVKRVLSKVNYTLHTDAVRDFIILKVDVEREKAYAYADEADMLNLALWACTAKQWREANPEYARKGLNIRDTASINELVVLANLESFNAELLKRDMDKSTRYTCLHEMAER
;
A
#
# COMPACT_ATOMS: atom_id res chain seq x y z
N MET A 1 13.62 -27.07 5.51
CA MET A 1 14.91 -26.49 5.94
C MET A 1 14.87 -25.00 6.27
N LEU A 2 14.09 -24.14 5.58
CA LEU A 2 14.12 -22.67 5.77
C LEU A 2 14.09 -22.18 7.24
N HIS A 3 13.28 -22.81 8.09
CA HIS A 3 13.20 -22.49 9.51
C HIS A 3 13.74 -23.61 10.42
N ASN A 4 14.19 -24.73 9.85
CA ASN A 4 14.83 -25.83 10.58
C ASN A 4 15.96 -26.44 9.74
N PRO A 5 17.16 -25.84 9.77
CA PRO A 5 18.29 -26.32 8.98
C PRO A 5 18.82 -27.68 9.43
N ALA A 6 18.64 -28.03 10.71
CA ALA A 6 19.09 -29.29 11.29
C ALA A 6 18.13 -30.47 11.04
N PHE A 7 16.99 -30.21 10.38
CA PHE A 7 15.99 -31.25 10.11
C PHE A 7 16.58 -32.40 9.30
N LYS A 8 16.44 -33.63 9.81
CA LYS A 8 16.98 -34.83 9.18
C LYS A 8 15.97 -35.42 8.18
N GLY A 9 16.19 -35.09 6.91
CA GLY A 9 15.26 -35.44 5.81
C GLY A 9 15.22 -36.93 5.47
N VAL A 10 16.32 -37.67 5.64
CA VAL A 10 16.39 -39.10 5.30
C VAL A 10 15.52 -39.95 6.23
N GLU A 11 15.50 -39.58 7.51
CA GLU A 11 14.71 -40.17 8.56
C GLU A 11 13.23 -39.86 8.35
N PHE A 12 12.92 -38.64 7.88
CA PHE A 12 11.58 -38.29 7.43
C PHE A 12 11.11 -39.15 6.26
N ASP A 13 11.94 -39.35 5.23
CA ASP A 13 11.56 -40.14 4.06
C ASP A 13 11.22 -41.59 4.46
N THR A 14 11.95 -42.14 5.43
CA THR A 14 11.67 -43.45 6.00
C THR A 14 10.28 -43.49 6.61
N PHE A 15 9.90 -42.49 7.41
CA PHE A 15 8.55 -42.42 7.98
C PHE A 15 7.46 -42.20 6.93
N LEU A 16 7.74 -41.43 5.88
CA LEU A 16 6.78 -41.20 4.80
C LEU A 16 6.44 -42.51 4.06
N HIS A 17 7.45 -43.35 3.80
CA HIS A 17 7.25 -44.66 3.19
C HIS A 17 6.48 -45.62 4.11
N GLU A 18 6.71 -45.53 5.42
CA GLU A 18 6.05 -46.40 6.39
C GLU A 18 4.63 -45.96 6.75
N ALA A 19 4.27 -44.69 6.54
CA ALA A 19 3.00 -44.10 7.02
C ALA A 19 1.73 -44.81 6.52
N GLY A 20 1.80 -45.56 5.43
CA GLY A 20 0.70 -46.37 4.89
C GLY A 20 0.60 -47.80 5.43
N ALA A 21 1.56 -48.26 6.25
CA ALA A 21 1.56 -49.62 6.78
C ALA A 21 0.66 -49.74 8.02
N ASN A 22 -0.10 -50.84 8.13
CA ASN A 22 -0.98 -51.10 9.30
C ASN A 22 -0.28 -51.10 10.66
N ARG A 23 1.05 -51.31 10.67
CA ARG A 23 1.88 -51.32 11.89
C ARG A 23 2.47 -49.96 12.23
N PHE A 24 2.25 -48.94 11.39
CA PHE A 24 2.89 -47.66 11.57
C PHE A 24 2.34 -46.94 12.80
N ASN A 25 3.25 -46.53 13.68
CA ASN A 25 2.94 -45.71 14.82
C ASN A 25 3.97 -44.58 14.92
N MET A 26 3.46 -43.36 14.93
CA MET A 26 4.23 -42.12 15.04
C MET A 26 3.71 -41.29 16.20
N THR A 27 4.56 -41.10 17.21
CA THR A 27 4.28 -40.15 18.29
C THR A 27 5.01 -38.84 18.00
N PRO A 28 4.48 -37.69 18.45
CA PRO A 28 5.17 -36.40 18.33
C PRO A 28 6.60 -36.44 18.88
N ARG A 29 6.82 -37.16 19.99
CA ARG A 29 8.15 -37.35 20.58
C ARG A 29 9.10 -38.14 19.66
N LYS A 30 8.63 -39.25 19.09
CA LYS A 30 9.41 -40.05 18.11
C LYS A 30 9.78 -39.23 16.88
N TRP A 31 8.84 -38.41 16.39
CA TRP A 31 9.08 -37.50 15.27
C TRP A 31 10.20 -36.50 15.58
N ILE A 32 10.11 -35.81 16.73
CA ILE A 32 11.12 -34.82 17.16
C ILE A 32 12.51 -35.46 17.29
N GLU A 33 12.61 -36.57 18.02
CA GLU A 33 13.88 -37.24 18.31
C GLU A 33 14.55 -37.81 17.05
N ALA A 34 13.78 -38.31 16.09
CA ALA A 34 14.32 -38.93 14.88
C ALA A 34 14.64 -37.92 13.78
N THR A 35 13.91 -36.80 13.68
CA THR A 35 14.06 -35.83 12.58
C THR A 35 14.68 -34.50 12.99
N ASP A 36 14.98 -34.30 14.27
CA ASP A 36 15.35 -33.00 14.85
C ASP A 36 14.33 -31.90 14.49
N ALA A 37 13.04 -32.28 14.42
CA ALA A 37 11.96 -31.34 14.15
C ALA A 37 11.81 -30.34 15.28
N ILE A 38 11.92 -29.05 14.96
CA ILE A 38 11.56 -27.96 15.86
C ILE A 38 10.11 -27.52 15.63
N GLY A 39 9.53 -26.86 16.63
CA GLY A 39 8.18 -26.31 16.55
C GLY A 39 7.07 -27.26 16.98
N ILE A 40 7.37 -28.50 17.37
CA ILE A 40 6.47 -29.38 18.12
C ILE A 40 7.11 -29.68 19.46
N ILE A 41 6.33 -29.64 20.54
CA ILE A 41 6.79 -29.91 21.90
C ILE A 41 5.85 -30.96 22.49
N SER A 42 6.39 -32.10 22.90
CA SER A 42 5.61 -33.16 23.54
C SER A 42 6.10 -33.36 24.98
N GLN A 43 5.26 -33.03 25.95
CA GLN A 43 5.56 -33.13 27.37
C GLN A 43 4.66 -34.16 28.04
N ALA A 44 5.24 -35.04 28.85
CA ALA A 44 4.50 -35.99 29.67
C ALA A 44 4.23 -35.41 31.08
N GLY A 45 3.14 -35.82 31.71
CA GLY A 45 2.80 -35.45 33.09
C GLY A 45 1.40 -34.85 33.24
N ARG A 46 1.06 -34.42 34.47
CA ARG A 46 -0.28 -33.92 34.83
C ARG A 46 -0.70 -32.64 34.08
N ASN A 47 0.28 -31.82 33.71
CA ASN A 47 0.12 -30.66 32.82
C ASN A 47 0.80 -30.89 31.47
N GLY A 48 0.98 -32.16 31.09
CA GLY A 48 1.57 -32.55 29.82
C GLY A 48 0.62 -32.32 28.65
N GLY A 49 1.18 -32.36 27.44
CA GLY A 49 0.45 -32.09 26.21
C GLY A 49 1.39 -32.08 25.01
N THR A 50 0.78 -32.04 23.82
CA THR A 50 1.50 -31.74 22.58
C THR A 50 1.15 -30.33 22.16
N TYR A 51 2.18 -29.47 22.10
CA TYR A 51 2.07 -28.09 21.68
C TYR A 51 2.79 -27.92 20.34
N ALA A 52 2.35 -26.96 19.55
CA ALA A 52 2.95 -26.66 18.26
C ALA A 52 3.13 -25.15 18.08
N HIS A 53 4.15 -24.77 17.32
CA HIS A 53 4.29 -23.41 16.80
C HIS A 53 3.02 -23.04 16.04
N LYS A 54 2.62 -21.77 16.10
CA LYS A 54 1.37 -21.28 15.52
C LYS A 54 1.17 -21.75 14.07
N ASP A 55 2.19 -21.67 13.22
CA ASP A 55 2.07 -22.04 11.80
C ASP A 55 1.74 -23.54 11.63
N ILE A 56 2.39 -24.41 12.41
CA ILE A 56 2.12 -25.86 12.41
C ILE A 56 0.71 -26.13 12.94
N ALA A 57 0.28 -25.41 13.98
CA ALA A 57 -1.06 -25.52 14.54
C ALA A 57 -2.14 -25.03 13.57
N PHE A 58 -1.89 -23.93 12.84
CA PHE A 58 -2.78 -23.40 11.81
C PHE A 58 -2.94 -24.36 10.64
N GLU A 59 -1.85 -24.96 10.16
CA GLU A 59 -1.91 -25.98 9.12
C GLU A 59 -2.66 -27.23 9.58
N PHE A 60 -2.37 -27.73 10.79
CA PHE A 60 -3.09 -28.87 11.35
C PHE A 60 -4.60 -28.58 11.52
N GLY A 61 -4.95 -27.41 12.06
CA GLY A 61 -6.34 -26.98 12.21
C GLY A 61 -7.05 -26.82 10.86
N SER A 62 -6.35 -26.35 9.83
CA SER A 62 -6.88 -26.20 8.47
C SER A 62 -7.11 -27.53 7.77
N TRP A 63 -6.24 -28.51 8.02
CA TRP A 63 -6.43 -29.88 7.55
C TRP A 63 -7.62 -30.55 8.24
N LEU A 64 -7.77 -30.32 9.55
CA LEU A 64 -8.84 -30.92 10.35
C LEU A 64 -10.23 -30.33 10.08
N SER A 65 -10.32 -29.01 9.82
CA SER A 65 -11.60 -28.30 9.67
C SER A 65 -11.63 -27.44 8.39
N PRO A 66 -12.45 -27.81 7.40
CA PRO A 66 -12.67 -27.00 6.21
C PRO A 66 -13.19 -25.59 6.52
N VAL A 67 -14.00 -25.45 7.59
CA VAL A 67 -14.55 -24.16 8.03
C VAL A 67 -13.44 -23.26 8.56
N PHE A 68 -12.52 -23.81 9.38
CA PHE A 68 -11.37 -23.05 9.88
C PHE A 68 -10.47 -22.59 8.73
N LYS A 69 -10.22 -23.46 7.75
CA LYS A 69 -9.48 -23.12 6.54
C LYS A 69 -10.14 -21.98 5.76
N LEU A 70 -11.46 -22.00 5.61
CA LEU A 70 -12.19 -20.93 4.93
C LEU A 70 -12.02 -19.59 5.67
N TYR A 71 -12.09 -19.57 7.00
CA TYR A 71 -11.84 -18.36 7.78
C TYR A 71 -10.44 -17.79 7.56
N LEU A 72 -9.41 -18.63 7.52
CA LEU A 72 -8.04 -18.17 7.22
C LEU A 72 -7.93 -17.57 5.81
N ILE A 73 -8.56 -18.21 4.82
CA ILE A 73 -8.57 -17.71 3.44
C ILE A 73 -9.27 -16.35 3.37
N THR A 74 -10.46 -16.25 3.96
CA THR A 74 -11.24 -15.00 3.99
C THR A 74 -10.48 -13.89 4.70
N GLU A 75 -9.85 -14.18 5.84
CA GLU A 75 -9.09 -13.18 6.58
C GLU A 75 -7.83 -12.73 5.83
N TYR A 76 -7.14 -13.66 5.17
CA TYR A 76 -6.02 -13.31 4.28
C TYR A 76 -6.49 -12.44 3.10
N GLN A 77 -7.62 -12.76 2.48
CA GLN A 77 -8.20 -11.95 1.40
C GLN A 77 -8.56 -10.55 1.91
N ARG A 78 -9.21 -10.44 3.07
CA ARG A 78 -9.53 -9.16 3.71
C ARG A 78 -8.29 -8.32 3.98
N LEU A 79 -7.22 -8.93 4.50
CA LEU A 79 -5.93 -8.25 4.70
C LEU A 79 -5.33 -7.80 3.37
N LYS A 80 -5.37 -8.65 2.33
CA LYS A 80 -4.88 -8.29 1.00
C LYS A 80 -5.69 -7.17 0.35
N GLU A 81 -6.99 -7.15 0.53
CA GLU A 81 -7.86 -6.05 0.07
C GLU A 81 -7.58 -4.75 0.84
N ALA A 82 -7.33 -4.83 2.14
CA ALA A 82 -6.93 -3.69 2.95
C ALA A 82 -5.53 -3.16 2.60
N GLU A 83 -4.56 -4.04 2.31
CA GLU A 83 -3.22 -3.69 1.81
C GLU A 83 -3.28 -3.13 0.38
N ASN A 84 -4.13 -3.70 -0.47
CA ASN A 84 -4.39 -3.22 -1.83
C ASN A 84 -5.35 -2.02 -1.86
N ASN A 85 -5.73 -1.48 -0.71
CA ASN A 85 -6.50 -0.26 -0.64
C ASN A 85 -5.69 0.84 -1.38
N PRO A 86 -6.25 1.43 -2.45
CA PRO A 86 -5.53 2.32 -3.36
C PRO A 86 -4.74 3.44 -2.67
N MET A 87 -5.13 3.85 -1.46
CA MET A 87 -4.47 4.89 -0.66
C MET A 87 -3.06 4.55 -0.14
N LEU A 88 -2.58 3.30 -0.11
CA LEU A 88 -1.40 2.94 0.70
C LEU A 88 -0.19 2.34 -0.04
N GLY A 89 -0.26 2.14 -1.37
CA GLY A 89 0.86 1.51 -2.09
C GLY A 89 1.87 2.50 -2.69
N GLU A 90 3.04 2.70 -2.06
CA GLU A 90 4.20 3.39 -2.69
C GLU A 90 4.50 2.87 -4.11
N TRP A 91 4.24 1.59 -4.36
CA TRP A 91 4.44 0.95 -5.66
C TRP A 91 3.43 1.40 -6.71
N ASN A 92 2.18 1.66 -6.30
CA ASN A 92 1.18 2.24 -7.18
C ASN A 92 1.48 3.73 -7.41
N VAL A 93 1.96 4.44 -6.38
CA VAL A 93 2.45 5.83 -6.52
C VAL A 93 3.60 5.90 -7.53
N LYS A 94 4.64 5.06 -7.43
CA LYS A 94 5.77 5.04 -8.39
C LYS A 94 5.32 4.65 -9.80
N ARG A 95 4.36 3.74 -9.94
CA ARG A 95 3.82 3.33 -11.24
C ARG A 95 2.93 4.41 -11.84
N VAL A 96 2.08 5.05 -11.04
CA VAL A 96 1.25 6.19 -11.46
C VAL A 96 2.15 7.36 -11.83
N LEU A 97 3.16 7.71 -11.02
CA LEU A 97 4.15 8.75 -11.36
C LEU A 97 4.88 8.44 -12.67
N SER A 98 5.36 7.20 -12.84
CA SER A 98 6.07 6.80 -14.06
C SER A 98 5.14 6.79 -15.27
N LYS A 99 3.90 6.31 -15.12
CA LYS A 99 2.90 6.27 -16.18
C LYS A 99 2.41 7.68 -16.54
N VAL A 100 2.12 8.53 -15.56
CA VAL A 100 1.72 9.93 -15.76
C VAL A 100 2.86 10.70 -16.46
N ASN A 101 4.12 10.53 -16.04
CA ASN A 101 5.25 11.14 -16.75
C ASN A 101 5.37 10.62 -18.19
N TYR A 102 5.24 9.32 -18.41
CA TYR A 102 5.35 8.74 -19.76
C TYR A 102 4.17 9.13 -20.65
N THR A 103 2.95 9.17 -20.10
CA THR A 103 1.71 9.55 -20.81
C THR A 103 1.68 11.06 -21.10
N LEU A 104 2.14 11.93 -20.19
CA LEU A 104 2.38 13.37 -20.46
C LEU A 104 3.36 13.58 -21.63
N HIS A 105 4.35 12.71 -21.75
CA HIS A 105 5.31 12.76 -22.85
C HIS A 105 4.80 12.14 -24.16
N THR A 106 3.74 11.33 -24.15
CA THR A 106 3.38 10.49 -25.32
C THR A 106 1.94 10.66 -25.83
N ASP A 107 0.94 10.96 -24.99
CA ASP A 107 -0.46 11.04 -25.41
C ASP A 107 -1.13 12.30 -24.85
N ALA A 108 -1.02 13.40 -25.58
CA ALA A 108 -2.05 14.42 -25.56
C ALA A 108 -3.27 13.85 -26.29
N VAL A 109 -4.47 14.11 -25.76
CA VAL A 109 -5.81 13.74 -26.30
C VAL A 109 -6.45 12.50 -25.63
N ARG A 110 -7.10 12.69 -24.47
CA ARG A 110 -8.55 12.44 -24.29
C ARG A 110 -9.05 12.70 -22.87
N ASP A 111 -9.96 13.67 -22.80
CA ASP A 111 -11.12 13.85 -21.90
C ASP A 111 -10.97 13.47 -20.42
N PHE A 112 -10.88 14.48 -19.54
CA PHE A 112 -11.61 14.44 -18.27
C PHE A 112 -12.02 15.85 -17.78
N ILE A 113 -13.18 15.90 -17.15
CA ILE A 113 -13.95 17.12 -16.85
C ILE A 113 -13.26 17.94 -15.76
N ILE A 114 -12.78 19.12 -16.12
CA ILE A 114 -12.40 20.19 -15.18
C ILE A 114 -13.68 20.90 -14.77
N LEU A 115 -13.93 20.99 -13.47
CA LEU A 115 -14.92 21.92 -12.92
C LEU A 115 -14.49 23.33 -13.31
N LYS A 116 -15.07 23.87 -14.38
CA LYS A 116 -14.97 25.27 -14.77
C LYS A 116 -15.56 26.12 -13.65
N VAL A 117 -14.73 26.62 -12.75
CA VAL A 117 -15.10 27.67 -11.82
C VAL A 117 -14.43 28.96 -12.27
N ASP A 118 -15.31 29.94 -12.48
CA ASP A 118 -15.18 31.30 -13.00
C ASP A 118 -13.79 31.95 -13.11
N VAL A 119 -13.58 32.53 -14.29
CA VAL A 119 -12.36 33.13 -14.86
C VAL A 119 -11.96 34.46 -14.17
N GLU A 120 -12.70 34.91 -13.16
CA GLU A 120 -12.44 36.15 -12.41
C GLU A 120 -11.25 36.06 -11.43
N ARG A 121 -10.67 34.86 -11.21
CA ARG A 121 -9.52 34.64 -10.29
C ARG A 121 -8.13 34.80 -10.91
N GLU A 122 -8.03 35.19 -12.18
CA GLU A 122 -6.77 35.38 -12.93
C GLU A 122 -5.79 36.42 -12.33
N LYS A 123 -6.05 37.04 -11.18
CA LYS A 123 -5.10 37.92 -10.48
C LYS A 123 -4.77 37.50 -9.05
N ALA A 124 -5.34 36.41 -8.56
CA ALA A 124 -5.06 35.91 -7.21
C ALA A 124 -3.62 35.37 -7.08
N TYR A 125 -3.04 34.85 -8.16
CA TYR A 125 -1.66 34.34 -8.17
C TYR A 125 -0.61 35.43 -7.86
N ALA A 126 -0.90 36.71 -8.17
CA ALA A 126 0.05 37.80 -7.96
C ALA A 126 0.45 37.90 -6.48
N TYR A 127 -0.51 37.67 -5.58
CA TYR A 127 -0.35 37.73 -4.13
C TYR A 127 -0.18 36.36 -3.46
N ALA A 128 -0.28 35.26 -4.21
CA ALA A 128 -0.09 33.91 -3.70
C ALA A 128 1.40 33.62 -3.44
N ASP A 129 1.71 32.84 -2.40
CA ASP A 129 3.05 32.24 -2.29
C ASP A 129 3.23 31.13 -3.35
N GLU A 130 4.43 30.55 -3.45
CA GLU A 130 4.71 29.49 -4.44
C GLU A 130 3.82 28.26 -4.24
N ALA A 131 3.46 27.93 -3.00
CA ALA A 131 2.60 26.78 -2.70
C ALA A 131 1.14 27.06 -3.06
N ASP A 132 0.65 28.26 -2.76
CA ASP A 132 -0.69 28.73 -3.12
C ASP A 132 -0.81 28.94 -4.63
N MET A 133 0.25 29.28 -5.35
CA MET A 133 0.24 29.33 -6.80
C MET A 133 0.00 27.94 -7.42
N LEU A 134 0.61 26.89 -6.87
CA LEU A 134 0.36 25.51 -7.28
C LEU A 134 -1.06 25.06 -6.90
N ASN A 135 -1.53 25.41 -5.70
CA ASN A 135 -2.91 25.11 -5.27
C ASN A 135 -3.94 25.83 -6.15
N LEU A 136 -3.66 27.07 -6.57
CA LEU A 136 -4.49 27.83 -7.49
C LEU A 136 -4.50 27.19 -8.89
N ALA A 137 -3.35 26.73 -9.37
CA ALA A 137 -3.26 26.07 -10.67
C ALA A 137 -4.06 24.76 -10.71
N LEU A 138 -4.04 23.97 -9.63
CA LEU A 138 -4.67 22.64 -9.56
C LEU A 138 -6.12 22.65 -9.05
N TRP A 139 -6.38 23.36 -7.95
CA TRP A 139 -7.66 23.34 -7.22
C TRP A 139 -8.41 24.68 -7.28
N ALA A 140 -7.88 25.68 -8.00
CA ALA A 140 -8.45 27.02 -8.10
C ALA A 140 -8.68 27.72 -6.75
N CYS A 141 -8.02 27.29 -5.66
CA CYS A 141 -8.17 27.89 -4.33
C CYS A 141 -6.85 27.93 -3.56
N THR A 142 -6.73 28.89 -2.64
CA THR A 142 -5.58 28.97 -1.72
C THR A 142 -5.80 28.09 -0.49
N ALA A 143 -4.72 27.75 0.22
CA ALA A 143 -4.81 26.97 1.45
C ALA A 143 -5.69 27.66 2.52
N LYS A 144 -5.69 29.00 2.55
CA LYS A 144 -6.56 29.79 3.44
C LYS A 144 -8.03 29.65 3.04
N GLN A 145 -8.37 29.83 1.77
CA GLN A 145 -9.74 29.70 1.26
C GLN A 145 -10.30 28.29 1.52
N TRP A 146 -9.46 27.26 1.35
CA TRP A 146 -9.86 25.89 1.62
C TRP A 146 -10.18 25.66 3.11
N ARG A 147 -9.35 26.20 4.03
CA ARG A 147 -9.60 26.09 5.48
C ARG A 147 -10.86 26.82 5.91
N GLU A 148 -11.14 27.99 5.32
CA GLU A 148 -12.36 28.76 5.58
C GLU A 148 -13.61 28.02 5.08
N ALA A 149 -13.52 27.35 3.93
CA ALA A 149 -14.62 26.54 3.40
C ALA A 149 -14.81 25.20 4.13
N ASN A 150 -13.76 24.67 4.77
CA ASN A 150 -13.75 23.34 5.42
C ASN A 150 -13.35 23.41 6.92
N PRO A 151 -14.11 24.12 7.77
CA PRO A 151 -13.74 24.37 9.16
C PRO A 151 -13.68 23.09 10.02
N GLU A 152 -14.51 22.08 9.74
CA GLU A 152 -14.52 20.81 10.46
C GLU A 152 -13.26 19.98 10.22
N TYR A 153 -12.71 19.99 9.00
CA TYR A 153 -11.47 19.32 8.65
C TYR A 153 -10.25 20.10 9.14
N ALA A 154 -10.29 21.43 9.04
CA ALA A 154 -9.25 22.30 9.58
C ALA A 154 -9.10 22.16 11.10
N ARG A 155 -10.21 22.00 11.84
CA ARG A 155 -10.18 21.71 13.30
C ARG A 155 -9.48 20.39 13.65
N LYS A 156 -9.47 19.42 12.73
CA LYS A 156 -8.76 18.14 12.87
C LYS A 156 -7.29 18.24 12.46
N GLY A 157 -6.81 19.42 12.04
CA GLY A 157 -5.44 19.64 11.59
C GLY A 157 -5.16 19.18 10.16
N LEU A 158 -6.19 18.82 9.38
CA LEU A 158 -6.05 18.38 8.00
C LEU A 158 -5.96 19.58 7.05
N ASN A 159 -5.17 19.42 5.98
CA ASN A 159 -5.00 20.40 4.91
C ASN A 159 -5.60 19.90 3.58
N ILE A 160 -5.62 20.77 2.56
CA ILE A 160 -6.15 20.44 1.22
C ILE A 160 -5.46 19.22 0.58
N ARG A 161 -4.15 19.08 0.76
CA ARG A 161 -3.35 17.97 0.24
C ARG A 161 -3.66 16.65 0.97
N ASP A 162 -3.95 16.70 2.27
CA ASP A 162 -4.36 15.52 3.06
C ASP A 162 -5.76 15.00 2.65
N THR A 163 -6.57 15.87 2.05
CA THR A 163 -7.90 15.53 1.54
C THR A 163 -7.96 15.29 0.03
N ALA A 164 -6.84 15.45 -0.67
CA ALA A 164 -6.76 15.30 -2.11
C ALA A 164 -6.68 13.82 -2.51
N SER A 165 -7.19 13.51 -3.70
CA SER A 165 -7.01 12.20 -4.31
C SER A 165 -5.54 12.00 -4.74
N ILE A 166 -5.15 10.74 -4.90
CA ILE A 166 -3.80 10.37 -5.32
C ILE A 166 -3.46 10.96 -6.70
N ASN A 167 -4.44 11.02 -7.60
CA ASN A 167 -4.24 11.60 -8.93
C ASN A 167 -3.91 13.09 -8.83
N GLU A 168 -4.63 13.83 -7.98
CA GLU A 168 -4.35 15.25 -7.74
C GLU A 168 -2.97 15.45 -7.09
N LEU A 169 -2.60 14.61 -6.12
CA LEU A 169 -1.27 14.67 -5.49
C LEU A 169 -0.13 14.37 -6.48
N VAL A 170 -0.37 13.49 -7.46
CA VAL A 170 0.59 13.20 -8.53
C VAL A 170 0.72 14.39 -9.49
N VAL A 171 -0.39 14.98 -9.91
CA VAL A 171 -0.36 16.20 -10.74
C VAL A 171 0.36 17.32 -9.98
N LEU A 172 0.08 17.50 -8.70
CA LEU A 172 0.77 18.48 -7.86
C LEU A 172 2.29 18.27 -7.81
N ALA A 173 2.76 17.04 -7.60
CA ALA A 173 4.19 16.73 -7.56
C ALA A 173 4.90 17.03 -8.90
N ASN A 174 4.19 16.83 -10.01
CA ASN A 174 4.67 17.19 -11.34
C ASN A 174 4.72 18.71 -11.54
N LEU A 175 3.70 19.43 -11.08
CA LEU A 175 3.67 20.90 -11.09
C LEU A 175 4.79 21.49 -10.21
N GLU A 176 5.07 20.90 -9.05
CA GLU A 176 6.20 21.28 -8.18
C GLU A 176 7.54 21.13 -8.91
N SER A 177 7.75 19.97 -9.56
CA SER A 177 8.96 19.69 -10.32
C SER A 177 9.12 20.63 -11.53
N PHE A 178 8.04 20.88 -12.25
CA PHE A 178 8.04 21.79 -13.39
C PHE A 178 8.26 23.24 -12.96
N ASN A 179 7.60 23.70 -11.90
CA ASN A 179 7.80 25.05 -11.35
C ASN A 179 9.26 25.27 -10.92
N ALA A 180 9.92 24.25 -10.34
CA ALA A 180 11.34 24.32 -10.02
C ALA A 180 12.22 24.53 -11.26
N GLU A 181 11.90 23.89 -12.39
CA GLU A 181 12.58 24.13 -13.66
C GLU A 181 12.28 25.51 -14.26
N LEU A 182 11.05 26.00 -14.15
CA LEU A 182 10.70 27.35 -14.61
C LEU A 182 11.41 28.45 -13.79
N LEU A 183 11.57 28.23 -12.48
CA LEU A 183 12.35 29.10 -11.61
C LEU A 183 13.83 29.13 -12.00
N LYS A 184 14.43 27.99 -12.38
CA LYS A 184 15.81 27.94 -12.89
C LYS A 184 15.99 28.72 -14.20
N ARG A 185 14.91 28.84 -14.99
CA ARG A 185 14.87 29.60 -16.24
C ARG A 185 14.57 31.08 -16.04
N ASP A 186 14.50 31.54 -14.79
CA ASP A 186 14.25 32.94 -14.40
C ASP A 186 12.95 33.51 -15.02
N MET A 187 11.94 32.64 -15.17
CA MET A 187 10.66 33.02 -15.75
C MET A 187 9.82 33.83 -14.76
N ASP A 188 9.16 34.86 -15.26
CA ASP A 188 8.30 35.71 -14.45
C ASP A 188 7.09 34.92 -13.92
N LYS A 189 6.60 35.35 -12.76
CA LYS A 189 5.55 34.64 -12.01
C LYS A 189 4.24 34.52 -12.79
N SER A 190 3.91 35.50 -13.65
CA SER A 190 2.69 35.45 -14.45
C SER A 190 2.79 34.36 -15.51
N THR A 191 3.89 34.33 -16.26
CA THR A 191 4.13 33.30 -17.27
C THR A 191 4.21 31.92 -16.65
N ARG A 192 4.85 31.79 -15.47
CA ARG A 192 4.89 30.53 -14.73
C ARG A 192 3.50 30.03 -14.34
N TYR A 193 2.65 30.91 -13.81
CA TYR A 193 1.28 30.55 -13.46
C TYR A 193 0.50 30.05 -14.68
N THR A 194 0.58 30.75 -15.82
CA THR A 194 -0.08 30.31 -17.06
C THR A 194 0.40 28.93 -17.49
N CYS A 195 1.71 28.68 -17.49
CA CYS A 195 2.26 27.37 -17.84
C CYS A 195 1.84 26.26 -16.87
N LEU A 196 1.80 26.54 -15.56
CA LEU A 196 1.36 25.58 -14.54
C LEU A 196 -0.13 25.29 -14.64
N HIS A 197 -0.95 26.31 -14.89
CA HIS A 197 -2.39 26.15 -15.06
C HIS A 197 -2.70 25.35 -16.32
N GLU A 198 -2.07 25.65 -17.46
CA GLU A 198 -2.19 24.84 -18.67
C GLU A 198 -1.76 23.39 -18.47
N MET A 199 -0.75 23.14 -17.63
CA MET A 199 -0.27 21.78 -17.33
C MET A 199 -1.20 21.03 -16.36
N ALA A 200 -1.93 21.75 -15.50
CA ALA A 200 -2.93 21.16 -14.61
C ALA A 200 -4.26 20.87 -15.33
N GLU A 201 -4.59 21.64 -16.37
CA GLU A 201 -5.77 21.42 -17.21
C GLU A 201 -5.57 20.32 -18.29
N ARG A 202 -4.34 19.86 -18.51
CA ARG A 202 -3.98 18.82 -19.50
C ARG A 202 -3.85 17.44 -18.87
#